data_AF-A0A6G6YBC4-F1
#
_entry.id   AF-A0A6G6YBC4-F1
#
_cell.length_a   1.000
_cell.length_b   1.000
_cell.length_c   1.000
_cell.angle_alpha   90.00
_cell.angle_beta   90.00
_cell.angle_gamma   90.00
#
_symmetry.space_group_name_H-M   'P 1'
#
loop_
_entity.id
_entity.type
_entity.pdbx_description
1 polymer ?
#
loop_
_entity_poly.entity_id
_entity_poly.type
_entity_poly.pdbx_seq_one_letter_code
_entity_poly.pdbx_strand_id
1 'polypeptide(L)' 'MIEALHIIAGLLATVVIAWIAAWSYVPGERDIWITAVAAMAAVIAMGVNPMRRAWAADKANPAQRVGTAE' A
#
# COMPACT_ATOMS: atom_id res chain seq x y z
N MET A 1 -3.21 11.76 -5.46
CA MET A 1 -2.58 10.63 -6.19
C MET A 1 -1.22 10.22 -5.61
N ILE A 2 -0.44 11.14 -5.03
CA ILE A 2 0.90 10.86 -4.45
C ILE A 2 0.88 9.89 -3.25
N GLU A 3 -0.22 9.79 -2.49
CA GLU A 3 -0.34 8.83 -1.39
C GLU A 3 -0.34 7.37 -1.86
N ALA A 4 -0.97 7.06 -2.99
CA ALA A 4 -0.93 5.72 -3.56
C ALA A 4 0.50 5.33 -3.99
N LEU A 5 1.25 6.29 -4.54
CA LEU A 5 2.66 6.11 -4.88
C LEU A 5 3.53 5.81 -3.66
N HIS A 6 3.26 6.44 -2.51
CA HIS A 6 3.99 6.17 -1.27
C HIS A 6 3.72 4.76 -0.71
N ILE A 7 2.48 4.27 -0.81
CA ILE A 7 2.13 2.90 -0.42
C ILE A 7 2.86 1.89 -1.31
N ILE A 8 2.84 2.11 -2.63
CA ILE A 8 3.52 1.27 -3.61
C ILE A 8 5.04 1.29 -3.37
N ALA A 9 5.61 2.48 -3.12
CA ALA A 9 7.04 2.63 -2.84
C ALA A 9 7.45 1.91 -1.55
N GLY A 10 6.65 1.99 -0.48
CA GLY A 10 6.90 1.27 0.77
C GLY A 10 6.83 -0.25 0.60
N LEU A 11 5.87 -0.75 -0.18
CA LEU A 11 5.75 -2.17 -0.50
C LEU A 11 6.97 -2.67 -1.29
N LEU A 12 7.36 -1.94 -2.34
CA LEU A 12 8.52 -2.28 -3.17
C LEU A 12 9.82 -2.26 -2.35
N ALA A 13 10.02 -1.25 -1.51
CA ALA A 13 11.17 -1.16 -0.63
C ALA A 13 11.24 -2.37 0.34
N THR A 14 10.10 -2.76 0.92
CA THR A 14 10.01 -3.92 1.82
C THR A 14 10.40 -5.22 1.11
N VAL A 15 9.88 -5.43 -0.11
CA VAL A 15 10.18 -6.63 -0.92
C VAL A 15 11.65 -6.70 -1.29
N VAL A 16 12.25 -5.58 -1.72
CA VAL A 16 13.67 -5.53 -2.09
C VAL A 16 14.56 -5.86 -0.89
N ILE A 17 14.28 -5.27 0.27
CA ILE A 17 15.06 -5.52 1.49
C ILE A 17 14.92 -6.97 1.93
N ALA A 18 13.71 -7.52 1.94
CA ALA A 18 13.46 -8.91 2.31
C ALA A 18 14.15 -9.88 1.35
N TRP A 19 14.13 -9.59 0.05
CA TRP A 19 14.78 -10.40 -0.97
C TRP A 19 16.30 -10.42 -0.82
N ILE A 20 16.93 -9.26 -0.59
CA ILE A 20 18.37 -9.16 -0.34
C ILE A 20 18.75 -9.91 0.94
N ALA A 21 17.95 -9.77 2.01
CA ALA A 21 18.19 -10.44 3.29
C ALA A 21 18.04 -11.97 3.17
N ALA A 22 17.01 -12.45 2.48
CA ALA A 22 16.75 -13.87 2.22
C ALA A 22 17.92 -14.54 1.49
N TRP A 23 18.50 -13.86 0.49
CA TRP A 23 19.64 -14.37 -0.26
C TRP A 23 20.92 -14.48 0.58
N SER A 24 21.07 -13.60 1.59
CA SER A 24 22.25 -13.57 2.46
C SER A 24 22.23 -14.64 3.56
N TYR A 25 21.05 -15.09 4.00
CA TYR A 25 20.91 -16.02 5.13
C TYR A 25 19.77 -17.04 4.93
N VAL A 26 20.05 -18.06 4.12
CA VAL A 26 19.13 -19.16 3.77
C VAL A 26 18.49 -19.86 4.99
N PRO A 27 19.19 -20.12 6.13
CA PRO A 27 18.56 -20.77 7.28
C PRO A 27 17.47 -19.94 7.97
N GLY A 28 17.53 -18.61 7.88
CA GLY A 28 16.58 -17.67 8.51
C GLY A 28 15.59 -17.04 7.54
N GLU A 29 15.53 -17.54 6.29
CA GLU A 29 14.67 -16.99 5.24
C GLU A 29 13.20 -16.90 5.66
N ARG A 30 12.73 -17.88 6.43
CA ARG A 30 11.35 -17.92 6.92
C ARG A 30 11.01 -16.73 7.83
N ASP A 31 11.89 -16.40 8.77
CA ASP A 31 11.63 -15.31 9.72
C ASP A 31 11.73 -13.95 9.02
N ILE A 32 12.61 -13.83 8.02
CA ILE A 32 12.72 -12.65 7.15
C ILE A 32 11.41 -12.43 6.38
N TRP A 33 10.85 -13.48 5.77
CA TRP A 33 9.58 -13.39 5.05
C TRP A 33 8.40 -13.09 5.97
N ILE A 34 8.34 -13.66 7.18
CA ILE A 34 7.30 -13.35 8.17
C ILE A 34 7.33 -11.85 8.51
N THR A 35 8.52 -11.32 8.76
CA THR A 35 8.70 -9.90 9.10
C THR A 35 8.36 -9.00 7.91
N ALA A 36 8.74 -9.40 6.69
CA ALA A 36 8.42 -8.69 5.46
C ALA A 36 6.90 -8.63 5.21
N VAL A 37 6.19 -9.74 5.42
CA VAL A 37 4.72 -9.80 5.32
C VAL A 37 4.07 -8.90 6.37
N ALA A 38 4.57 -8.92 7.62
CA ALA A 38 4.08 -8.04 8.67
C ALA A 38 4.29 -6.54 8.32
N ALA A 39 5.46 -6.19 7.78
CA ALA A 39 5.75 -4.84 7.33
C ALA A 39 4.86 -4.41 6.15
N MET A 40 4.65 -5.28 5.16
CA MET A 40 3.71 -5.03 4.07
C MET A 40 2.28 -4.79 4.59
N ALA A 41 1.83 -5.58 5.57
CA ALA A 41 0.53 -5.39 6.20
C ALA A 41 0.43 -4.03 6.92
N ALA A 42 1.48 -3.59 7.61
CA ALA A 42 1.53 -2.28 8.26
C ALA A 42 1.49 -1.12 7.25
N VAL A 43 2.23 -1.23 6.15
CA VAL A 43 2.21 -0.24 5.04
C VAL A 43 0.80 -0.13 4.44
N ILE A 44 0.16 -1.27 4.19
CA ILE A 44 -1.23 -1.29 3.70
C ILE A 44 -2.16 -0.65 4.73
N ALA A 45 -2.05 -1.01 6.01
CA ALA A 45 -2.89 -0.46 7.07
C ALA A 45 -2.77 1.07 7.19
N MET A 46 -1.56 1.62 7.10
CA MET A 46 -1.34 3.07 7.02
C MET A 46 -2.00 3.68 5.76
N GLY A 47 -1.96 2.98 4.63
CA GLY A 47 -2.55 3.39 3.36
C GLY A 47 -4.08 3.32 3.28
N VAL A 48 -4.74 2.57 4.16
CA VAL A 48 -6.22 2.47 4.17
C VAL A 48 -6.89 3.79 4.53
N ASN A 49 -6.26 4.61 5.38
CA ASN A 49 -6.84 5.88 5.83
C ASN A 49 -7.06 6.93 4.71
N PRO A 50 -6.08 7.20 3.82
CA PRO A 50 -6.30 8.10 2.67
C PRO A 50 -7.29 7.52 1.66
N MET A 51 -7.32 6.20 1.45
CA MET A 51 -8.31 5.55 0.57
C MET A 51 -9.74 5.76 1.09
N ARG A 52 -9.95 5.61 2.41
CA ARG A 52 -11.23 5.88 3.07
C ARG A 52 -11.63 7.35 2.92
N ARG A 53 -10.68 8.28 3.03
CA ARG A 53 -10.94 9.72 2.88
C ARG A 53 -11.29 10.08 1.43
N ALA A 54 -10.62 9.49 0.45
CA ALA A 54 -10.95 9.65 -0.97
C ALA A 54 -12.35 9.09 -1.30
N TRP A 55 -12.68 7.89 -0.81
CA TRP A 55 -14.02 7.32 -0.97
C TRP A 55 -15.13 8.09 -0.26
N ALA A 56 -14.84 8.69 0.90
CA ALA A 56 -15.79 9.57 1.58
C ALA A 56 -16.03 10.85 0.77
N ALA A 57 -14.99 11.44 0.18
CA ALA A 57 -15.10 12.61 -0.68
C ALA A 57 -15.87 12.30 -1.99
N ASP A 58 -15.66 11.11 -2.57
CA ASP A 58 -16.34 10.66 -3.79
C ASP A 58 -17.84 10.38 -3.55
N LYS A 59 -18.18 9.74 -2.42
CA LYS A 59 -19.59 9.54 -2.01
C LYS A 59 -20.29 10.85 -1.64
N ALA A 60 -19.55 11.85 -1.15
CA ALA A 60 -20.10 13.17 -0.84
C ALA A 60 -20.33 14.03 -2.09
N ASN A 61 -19.85 13.62 -3.28
CA ASN A 61 -20.03 14.36 -4.53
C ASN A 61 -20.89 13.60 -5.57
N PRO A 62 -22.21 13.53 -5.40
CA PRO A 62 -23.13 13.00 -6.41
C PRO A 62 -23.27 13.89 -7.67
N ALA A 63 -22.66 15.07 -7.72
CA ALA A 63 -22.94 16.09 -8.74
C ALA A 63 -22.29 15.83 -10.12
N GLN A 64 -21.30 14.95 -10.22
CA GLN A 64 -20.59 14.71 -11.49
C GLN A 64 -21.37 13.85 -12.50
N ARG A 65 -22.47 13.18 -12.07
CA ARG A 65 -23.31 12.36 -12.95
C ARG A 65 -24.33 13.14 -13.78
N VAL A 66 -24.53 14.42 -13.50
CA VAL A 66 -25.63 15.22 -14.09
C VAL A 66 -25.12 16.27 -15.09
N GLY A 67 -23.81 16.56 -15.11
CA GLY A 67 -23.22 17.61 -15.96
C GLY A 67 -22.76 17.20 -17.36
N THR A 68 -22.95 15.95 -17.80
CA THR A 68 -22.59 15.49 -19.17
C THR A 68 -23.80 15.35 -20.10
N ALA A 69 -24.94 15.94 -19.73
CA ALA A 69 -26.18 15.89 -20.51
C ALA A 69 -26.51 17.19 -21.26
N GLU A 70 -25.59 18.17 -21.32
CA GLU A 70 -25.78 19.44 -22.04
C GLU A 70 -24.70 19.66 -23.10
#